data_AF-A0A523YAH1-F1
#
_entry.id   AF-A0A523YAH1-F1
#
_cell.length_a   1.000
_cell.length_b   1.000
_cell.length_c   1.000
_cell.angle_alpha   90.00
_cell.angle_beta   90.00
_cell.angle_gamma   90.00
#
_symmetry.space_group_name_H-M   'P 1'
#
loop_
_entity.id
_entity.type
_entity.pdbx_description
1 polymer ?
#
loop_
_entity_poly.entity_id
_entity_poly.type
_entity_poly.pdbx_seq_one_letter_code
_entity_poly.pdbx_strand_id
1 'polypeptide(L)'
;MKNMELYIIVGLFLFIIWFISNTIKYYHGEKRKVKNLHRFAKEGEVNAQGYLARHYQKGYMVKKSCQKAAFWYQKAAFLGHEEAKGYLQKFLDNSKDKKKC
;
A
#
# COMPACT_ATOMS: atom_id res chain seq x y z
N MET A 1 -19.21 4.41 -46.27
CA MET A 1 -19.55 3.68 -45.03
C MET A 1 -18.33 3.09 -44.34
N LYS A 2 -17.45 2.34 -45.02
CA LYS A 2 -16.19 1.76 -44.47
C LYS A 2 -15.24 2.74 -43.76
N ASN A 3 -15.16 4.00 -44.21
CA ASN A 3 -14.26 4.99 -43.60
C ASN A 3 -14.72 5.40 -42.20
N MET A 4 -16.03 5.49 -41.93
CA MET A 4 -16.54 5.84 -40.60
C MET A 4 -16.30 4.72 -39.58
N GLU A 5 -16.45 3.47 -40.00
CA GLU A 5 -16.13 2.29 -39.16
C GLU A 5 -14.65 2.29 -38.77
N LEU A 6 -13.75 2.63 -39.71
CA LEU A 6 -12.31 2.74 -39.44
C LEU A 6 -12.00 3.83 -38.40
N TYR A 7 -12.64 5.00 -38.49
CA TYR A 7 -12.44 6.08 -37.50
C TYR A 7 -12.94 5.70 -36.11
N ILE A 8 -14.06 4.98 -36.01
CA ILE A 8 -14.58 4.49 -34.73
C ILE A 8 -13.58 3.49 -34.11
N ILE A 9 -13.05 2.55 -34.88
CA ILE A 9 -12.06 1.58 -34.41
C ILE A 9 -10.78 2.27 -33.93
N VAL A 10 -10.26 3.23 -34.70
CA VAL A 10 -9.07 4.00 -34.30
C VAL A 10 -9.33 4.82 -33.04
N GLY A 11 -10.50 5.45 -32.91
CA GLY A 11 -10.88 6.20 -31.72
C GLY A 11 -10.96 5.31 -30.47
N LEU A 12 -11.57 4.13 -30.58
CA LEU A 12 -11.63 3.16 -29.49
C LEU A 12 -10.24 2.65 -29.11
N PHE A 13 -9.36 2.41 -30.10
CA PHE A 13 -8.00 1.98 -29.84
C PHE A 13 -7.18 3.04 -29.09
N LEU A 14 -7.29 4.31 -29.50
CA LEU A 14 -6.65 5.44 -28.81
C LEU A 14 -7.20 5.62 -27.40
N PHE A 15 -8.51 5.45 -27.20
CA PHE A 15 -9.13 5.49 -25.88
C PHE A 15 -8.64 4.35 -24.98
N ILE A 16 -8.51 3.13 -25.51
CA ILE A 16 -7.97 1.98 -24.77
C ILE A 16 -6.50 2.23 -24.38
N ILE A 17 -5.66 2.75 -25.28
CA ILE A 17 -4.27 3.10 -24.97
C ILE A 17 -4.20 4.15 -23.87
N TRP A 18 -5.02 5.21 -23.96
CA TRP A 18 -5.10 6.24 -22.94
C TRP A 18 -5.56 5.67 -21.59
N PHE A 19 -6.56 4.80 -21.60
CA PHE A 19 -7.10 4.15 -20.40
C PHE A 19 -6.07 3.22 -19.75
N ILE A 20 -5.35 2.42 -20.54
CA ILE A 20 -4.25 1.58 -20.06
C ILE A 20 -3.11 2.45 -19.50
N SER A 21 -2.74 3.53 -20.20
CA SER A 21 -1.68 4.45 -19.72
C SER A 21 -2.07 5.13 -18.40
N ASN A 22 -3.32 5.55 -18.27
CA ASN A 22 -3.85 6.18 -17.07
C ASN A 22 -3.92 5.19 -15.89
N THR A 23 -4.34 3.94 -16.15
CA THR A 23 -4.37 2.89 -15.13
C THR A 23 -2.96 2.48 -14.67
N ILE A 24 -2.02 2.30 -15.59
CA ILE A 24 -0.61 2.02 -15.26
C ILE A 24 -0.02 3.13 -14.37
N LYS A 25 -0.31 4.40 -14.68
CA LYS A 25 0.14 5.56 -13.88
C LYS A 25 -0.39 5.50 -12.44
N TYR A 26 -1.67 5.14 -12.27
CA TYR A 26 -2.29 4.98 -10.96
C TYR A 26 -1.61 3.88 -10.13
N TYR A 27 -1.40 2.70 -10.73
CA TYR A 27 -0.75 1.56 -10.05
C TYR A 27 0.74 1.80 -9.73
N HIS A 28 1.47 2.54 -10.57
CA HIS A 28 2.89 2.85 -10.32
C HIS A 28 3.09 3.82 -9.15
N GLY A 29 2.17 4.77 -8.96
CA GLY A 29 2.23 5.74 -7.87
C GLY A 29 2.16 5.07 -6.49
N GLU A 30 1.27 4.10 -6.34
CA GLU A 30 1.08 3.36 -5.09
C GLU A 30 2.28 2.46 -4.74
N LYS A 31 2.83 1.72 -5.70
CA LYS A 31 4.07 0.94 -5.48
C LYS A 31 5.25 1.82 -5.07
N ARG A 32 5.37 3.03 -5.64
CA ARG A 32 6.43 3.98 -5.27
C ARG A 32 6.27 4.45 -3.82
N LYS A 33 5.03 4.71 -3.36
CA LYS A 33 4.74 5.08 -1.97
C LYS A 33 5.21 4.01 -0.99
N VAL A 34 4.88 2.74 -1.23
CA VAL A 34 5.30 1.62 -0.37
C VAL A 34 6.81 1.40 -0.40
N LYS A 35 7.45 1.56 -1.56
CA LYS A 35 8.91 1.49 -1.67
C LYS A 35 9.60 2.56 -0.81
N ASN A 36 9.13 3.80 -0.87
CA ASN A 36 9.64 4.89 -0.04
C ASN A 36 9.37 4.61 1.44
N LEU A 37 8.20 4.07 1.78
CA LEU A 37 7.85 3.68 3.13
C LEU A 37 8.79 2.62 3.70
N HIS A 38 9.17 1.63 2.90
CA HIS A 38 10.18 0.64 3.27
C HIS A 38 11.55 1.26 3.53
N ARG A 39 11.93 2.29 2.76
CA ARG A 39 13.18 3.01 2.96
C ARG A 39 13.16 3.78 4.27
N PHE A 40 12.15 4.62 4.50
CA PHE A 40 12.02 5.40 5.72
C PHE A 40 11.87 4.53 6.98
N ALA A 41 11.13 3.42 6.89
CA ALA A 41 11.02 2.46 7.98
C ALA A 41 12.36 1.80 8.34
N LYS A 42 13.25 1.60 7.36
CA LYS A 42 14.62 1.12 7.59
C LYS A 42 15.53 2.20 8.18
N GLU A 43 15.36 3.46 7.76
CA GLU A 43 16.07 4.62 8.30
C GLU A 43 15.68 4.95 9.76
N GLY A 44 14.60 4.33 10.28
CA GLY A 44 14.21 4.43 11.68
C GLY A 44 13.03 5.36 11.95
N GLU A 45 12.40 5.89 10.91
CA GLU A 45 11.24 6.79 11.06
C GLU A 45 10.04 6.02 11.64
N VAL A 46 9.61 6.41 12.85
CA VAL A 46 8.55 5.74 13.63
C VAL A 46 7.21 5.73 12.88
N ASN A 47 6.85 6.85 12.25
CA ASN A 47 5.63 6.96 11.45
C ASN A 47 5.67 6.01 10.25
N ALA A 48 6.78 5.95 9.52
CA ALA A 48 6.95 5.04 8.40
C ALA A 48 6.84 3.57 8.82
N GLN A 49 7.43 3.20 9.97
CA GLN A 49 7.32 1.85 10.53
C GLN A 49 5.86 1.50 10.90
N GLY A 50 5.13 2.42 11.54
CA GLY A 50 3.71 2.25 11.86
C GLY A 50 2.79 2.12 10.63
N TYR A 51 3.03 2.94 9.61
CA TYR A 51 2.31 2.83 8.34
C TYR A 51 2.64 1.51 7.62
N LEU A 52 3.91 1.11 7.56
CA LEU A 52 4.32 -0.13 6.91
C LEU A 52 3.70 -1.36 7.60
N ALA A 53 3.64 -1.34 8.93
CA ALA A 53 2.94 -2.35 9.70
C ALA A 53 1.45 -2.44 9.34
N ARG A 54 0.77 -1.29 9.18
CA ARG A 54 -0.63 -1.25 8.72
C ARG A 54 -0.81 -1.79 7.30
N HIS A 55 0.12 -1.51 6.39
CA HIS A 55 0.12 -2.09 5.04
C HIS A 55 0.22 -3.62 5.10
N TYR A 56 1.10 -4.18 5.95
CA TYR A 56 1.19 -5.62 6.17
C TYR A 56 -0.05 -6.21 6.86
N GLN A 57 -0.70 -5.48 7.76
CA GLN A 57 -1.92 -5.94 8.41
C GLN A 57 -3.10 -6.04 7.43
N LYS A 58 -3.24 -5.06 6.54
CA LYS A 58 -4.36 -4.98 5.59
C LYS A 58 -4.09 -5.66 4.24
N GLY A 59 -2.83 -5.91 3.91
CA GLY A 59 -2.44 -6.47 2.61
C GLY A 59 -2.44 -5.44 1.47
N TYR A 60 -2.33 -4.14 1.79
CA TYR A 60 -2.32 -3.10 0.76
C TYR A 60 -0.96 -3.04 0.08
N MET A 61 -0.90 -3.46 -1.18
CA MET A 61 0.30 -3.47 -2.05
C MET A 61 1.46 -4.36 -1.55
N VAL A 62 1.32 -4.97 -0.37
CA VAL A 62 2.21 -5.97 0.22
C VAL A 62 1.37 -7.18 0.61
N LYS A 63 1.98 -8.38 0.62
CA LYS A 63 1.29 -9.58 1.07
C LYS A 63 0.88 -9.42 2.54
N LYS A 64 -0.41 -9.60 2.83
CA LYS A 64 -0.94 -9.58 4.19
C LYS A 64 -0.13 -10.52 5.09
N SER A 65 0.38 -10.00 6.20
CA SER A 65 1.18 -10.78 7.14
C SER A 65 1.16 -10.11 8.51
N CYS A 66 0.49 -10.74 9.47
CA CYS A 66 0.42 -10.21 10.82
C CYS A 66 1.74 -10.35 11.59
N GLN A 67 2.56 -11.35 11.28
CA GLN A 67 3.92 -11.46 11.83
C GLN A 67 4.77 -10.24 11.44
N LYS A 68 4.75 -9.85 10.15
CA LYS A 68 5.50 -8.68 9.67
C LYS A 68 4.92 -7.39 10.24
N ALA A 69 3.58 -7.27 10.33
CA ALA A 69 2.94 -6.13 10.97
C ALA A 69 3.37 -5.98 12.43
N ALA A 70 3.36 -7.07 13.21
CA ALA A 70 3.79 -7.09 14.61
C ALA A 70 5.24 -6.63 14.75
N PHE A 71 6.15 -7.17 13.92
CA PHE A 71 7.57 -6.81 13.93
C PHE A 71 7.78 -5.30 13.73
N TRP A 72 7.12 -4.70 12.73
CA TRP A 72 7.27 -3.28 12.45
C TRP A 72 6.61 -2.39 13.52
N TYR A 73 5.46 -2.80 14.09
CA TYR A 73 4.85 -2.08 15.21
C TYR A 73 5.70 -2.15 16.48
N GLN A 74 6.31 -3.30 16.78
CA GLN A 74 7.23 -3.43 17.91
C GLN A 74 8.47 -2.57 17.73
N LYS A 75 9.05 -2.57 16.52
CA LYS A 75 10.21 -1.72 16.20
C LYS A 75 9.88 -0.23 16.33
N ALA A 76 8.70 0.20 15.89
CA ALA A 76 8.22 1.57 16.06
C ALA A 76 8.05 1.93 17.54
N ALA A 77 7.42 1.05 18.31
CA ALA A 77 7.19 1.25 19.75
C ALA A 77 8.49 1.29 20.56
N PHE A 78 9.54 0.60 20.10
CA PHE A 78 10.87 0.62 20.71
C PHE A 78 11.63 1.92 20.41
N LEU A 79 11.51 2.46 19.20
CA LEU A 79 12.30 3.61 18.74
C LEU A 79 11.67 4.97 19.03
N GLY A 80 10.36 5.08 19.22
CA GLY A 80 9.80 6.38 19.58
C GLY A 80 8.34 6.41 20.03
N HIS A 81 8.16 7.08 21.16
CA HIS A 81 6.98 7.80 21.63
C HIS A 81 5.64 7.05 21.82
N GLU A 82 4.86 7.59 22.76
CA GLU A 82 3.47 7.24 23.12
C GLU A 82 2.59 6.85 21.91
N GLU A 83 2.74 7.53 20.77
CA GLU A 83 1.97 7.25 19.55
C GLU A 83 2.23 5.84 18.98
N ALA A 84 3.47 5.37 18.98
CA ALA A 84 3.80 4.04 18.49
C ALA A 84 3.33 2.93 19.44
N LYS A 85 3.28 3.22 20.75
CA LYS A 85 2.60 2.35 21.72
C LYS A 85 1.11 2.25 21.41
N GLY A 86 0.46 3.36 21.03
CA GLY A 86 -0.93 3.37 20.58
C GLY A 86 -1.17 2.51 19.32
N TYR A 87 -0.23 2.50 18.38
CA TYR A 87 -0.30 1.62 17.21
C TYR A 87 -0.13 0.13 17.56
N LEU A 88 0.80 -0.19 18.46
CA LEU A 88 1.01 -1.56 18.93
C LEU A 88 -0.19 -2.08 19.73
N GLN A 89 -0.75 -1.26 20.62
CA GLN A 89 -1.96 -1.58 21.38
C GLN A 89 -3.12 -1.92 20.44
N LYS A 90 -3.40 -1.03 19.47
CA LYS A 90 -4.42 -1.26 18.43
C LYS A 90 -4.15 -2.51 17.60
N PHE A 91 -2.89 -2.84 17.32
CA PHE A 91 -2.55 -4.07 16.62
C PHE A 91 -2.85 -5.30 17.47
N LEU A 92 -2.45 -5.32 18.74
CA LEU A 92 -2.70 -6.42 19.67
C LEU A 92 -4.21 -6.65 19.86
N ASP A 93 -4.99 -5.59 20.02
CA ASP A 93 -6.45 -5.67 20.14
C ASP A 93 -7.09 -6.23 18.87
N ASN A 94 -6.63 -5.79 17.69
CA ASN A 94 -7.11 -6.35 16.42
C ASN A 94 -6.59 -7.77 16.12
N SER A 95 -5.45 -8.17 16.70
CA SER A 95 -4.90 -9.52 16.52
C SER A 95 -5.64 -10.58 17.34
N LYS A 96 -6.31 -10.18 18.44
CA LYS A 96 -7.21 -11.05 19.22
C LYS A 96 -8.44 -11.45 18.40
N ASP A 97 -8.88 -10.58 17.50
CA ASP A 97 -9.85 -10.91 16.45
C ASP A 97 -9.17 -11.72 15.33
N LYS A 98 -9.16 -13.06 15.44
CA LYS A 98 -8.62 -14.02 14.45
C LYS A 98 -9.19 -13.92 13.01
N LYS A 99 -10.09 -12.96 12.73
CA LYS A 99 -10.59 -12.67 11.38
C LYS A 99 -9.86 -11.52 10.69
N LYS A 100 -9.19 -10.65 11.46
CA LYS A 100 -8.51 -9.44 10.93
C LYS A 100 -7.06 -9.73 10.53
N CYS A 101 -6.48 -10.78 11.09
CA CYS A 101 -5.33 -11.52 10.61
C CYS A 101 -5.85 -12.81 9.96
#